data_AF-A0A8H7M946-F1
#
_entry.id   AF-A0A8H7M946-F1
#
_cell.length_a   1.000
_cell.length_b   1.000
_cell.length_c   1.000
_cell.angle_alpha   90.00
_cell.angle_beta   90.00
_cell.angle_gamma   90.00
#
_symmetry.space_group_name_H-M   'P 1'
#
loop_
_entity.id
_entity.type
_entity.pdbx_description
1 polymer ?
#
loop_
_entity_poly.entity_id
_entity_poly.type
_entity_poly.pdbx_seq_one_letter_code
_entity_poly.pdbx_strand_id
1 'polypeptide(L)'
;MASSPATADHSSPVGSPVRPCYDFNPSTADPAYCLQKEDKPRLRHPSRLRSKDLNENVFRMYLSHIVVSTLSMPESTSHDILPLESMPGNTSNSTPRPSQKRAGSDSFNKTPTRSTRPYVDSFGSPTPRKPAGLISDEGPTPTLGVTLSYLRRVRVLSDLARRVVDNAAHERDKAMRHAERSARAKYEAAHSSISEKVAPSSATASASKTTTTLGSHSKSSRVPHKSSSAKAIAGSSRTSTESLPLQRSSATQSRMGSNPNSIRTSSTPRSSSRVSQPITPEETARRAAYHAKLSKLHDEDKKKQATRMKRLFESALRTLVSEGELILFDGPKRQIPLFNEPTGRISQTPSGIWHDVTSATASSSASTISTALTAPSCSDLETISEGDGQSTELLSDPSDSEDAYIPVTLEVLRPVMLAALRRCLIAQRGGVDLKTWAKALRSDGQWSCIPDLVVKEMIESLRREEWVTRVGPEQWDFTRGSWARSLKLS
;
A
#
# COMPACT_ATOMS: atom_id res chain seq x y z
N MET A 1 -17.95 51.96 68.15
CA MET A 1 -16.92 52.11 69.19
C MET A 1 -15.88 51.03 68.98
N ALA A 2 -14.61 51.45 68.84
CA ALA A 2 -13.36 50.71 69.08
C ALA A 2 -13.13 49.39 68.30
N SER A 3 -11.95 49.02 67.82
CA SER A 3 -10.63 49.64 67.64
C SER A 3 -9.80 48.62 66.83
N SER A 4 -8.88 49.09 65.98
CA SER A 4 -7.72 48.31 65.47
C SER A 4 -6.82 47.85 66.63
N PRO A 5 -5.87 46.89 66.50
CA PRO A 5 -4.68 46.94 65.61
C PRO A 5 -4.31 45.52 65.07
N ALA A 6 -3.19 45.15 64.44
CA ALA A 6 -1.86 45.71 64.23
C ALA A 6 -1.19 45.05 63.00
N THR A 7 -0.19 45.75 62.52
CA THR A 7 0.77 45.52 61.45
C THR A 7 1.76 44.36 61.69
N ALA A 8 2.21 43.72 60.61
CA ALA A 8 3.55 43.13 60.52
C ALA A 8 4.09 43.27 59.08
N ASP A 9 5.06 44.16 58.95
CA ASP A 9 5.95 44.35 57.80
C ASP A 9 6.82 43.11 57.56
N HIS A 10 6.97 42.71 56.30
CA HIS A 10 8.19 42.08 55.82
C HIS A 10 8.53 42.60 54.42
N SER A 11 9.54 43.46 54.41
CA SER A 11 10.31 43.98 53.30
C SER A 11 11.13 42.86 52.64
N SER A 12 11.10 42.77 51.30
CA SER A 12 12.11 42.12 50.46
C SER A 12 11.89 42.43 48.97
N PRO A 13 12.95 42.29 48.14
CA PRO A 13 13.42 43.39 47.32
C PRO A 13 12.94 43.39 45.87
N VAL A 14 12.97 44.60 45.31
CA VAL A 14 12.94 44.94 43.90
C VAL A 14 13.96 44.10 43.12
N GLY A 15 13.45 43.23 42.24
CA GLY A 15 14.21 42.51 41.22
C GLY A 15 13.41 42.51 39.92
N SER A 16 13.47 43.62 39.19
CA SER A 16 12.89 43.75 37.86
C SER A 16 13.56 42.78 36.88
N PRO A 17 12.82 41.85 36.25
CA PRO A 17 13.34 41.17 35.08
C PRO A 17 13.32 42.15 33.90
N VAL A 18 14.51 42.52 33.43
CA VAL A 18 14.74 43.17 32.15
C VAL A 18 14.08 42.29 31.08
N ARG A 19 12.93 42.76 30.56
CA ARG A 19 12.32 42.20 29.36
C ARG A 19 13.17 42.62 28.17
N PRO A 20 13.60 41.70 27.30
CA PRO A 20 14.14 42.09 26.00
C PRO A 20 12.98 42.69 25.18
N CYS A 21 13.05 43.99 24.90
CA CYS A 21 12.25 44.61 23.87
C CYS A 21 12.68 44.02 22.52
N TYR A 22 11.87 43.11 21.98
CA TYR A 22 11.85 42.87 20.55
C TYR A 22 10.86 43.85 19.95
N ASP A 23 11.38 44.88 19.30
CA ASP A 23 10.62 45.76 18.42
C ASP A 23 10.05 44.92 17.26
N PHE A 24 8.83 44.41 17.45
CA PHE A 24 8.03 43.86 16.36
C PHE A 24 7.39 45.04 15.62
N ASN A 25 8.07 45.44 14.56
CA ASN A 25 7.59 46.36 13.55
C ASN A 25 6.37 45.74 12.84
N PRO A 26 5.14 46.30 12.93
CA PRO A 26 4.00 45.81 12.16
C PRO A 26 4.06 46.43 10.75
N SER A 27 5.06 45.99 9.97
CA SER A 27 5.13 46.33 8.56
C SER A 27 4.19 45.39 7.81
N THR A 28 3.02 45.94 7.47
CA THR A 28 2.16 45.60 6.34
C THR A 28 2.85 44.75 5.28
N ALA A 29 2.81 43.44 5.46
CA ALA A 29 3.10 42.46 4.44
C ALA A 29 1.91 41.52 4.45
N ASP A 30 1.08 41.64 3.42
CA ASP A 30 0.08 40.64 3.09
C ASP A 30 0.73 39.25 3.21
N PRO A 31 0.20 38.33 4.04
CA PRO A 31 0.59 36.95 3.97
C PRO A 31 -0.08 36.39 2.73
N ALA A 32 0.50 36.69 1.57
CA ALA A 32 0.44 35.80 0.44
C ALA A 32 1.02 34.47 0.94
N TYR A 33 0.16 33.65 1.52
CA TYR A 33 0.39 32.23 1.68
C TYR A 33 0.69 31.75 0.27
N CYS A 34 1.99 31.72 -0.07
CA CYS A 34 2.51 30.84 -1.09
C CYS A 34 2.02 29.47 -0.66
N LEU A 35 0.91 29.06 -1.28
CA LEU A 35 0.50 27.69 -1.43
C LEU A 35 1.73 27.03 -2.05
N GLN A 36 2.66 26.61 -1.21
CA GLN A 36 3.86 25.95 -1.67
C GLN A 36 3.30 24.80 -2.46
N LYS A 37 3.58 24.79 -3.76
CA LYS A 37 3.45 23.59 -4.55
C LYS A 37 4.43 22.64 -3.86
N GLU A 38 3.94 21.96 -2.83
CA GLU A 38 4.57 20.81 -2.22
C GLU A 38 4.80 19.90 -3.41
N ASP A 39 6.03 19.93 -3.92
CA ASP A 39 6.45 19.10 -5.03
C ASP A 39 6.28 17.67 -4.54
N LYS A 40 5.10 17.10 -4.82
CA LYS A 40 4.69 15.78 -4.35
C LYS A 40 5.88 14.87 -4.60
N PRO A 41 6.43 14.23 -3.54
CA PRO A 41 7.72 13.57 -3.62
C PRO A 41 7.69 12.59 -4.80
N ARG A 42 8.52 12.88 -5.81
CA ARG A 42 8.54 12.12 -7.04
C ARG A 42 8.98 10.70 -6.72
N LEU A 43 8.03 9.77 -6.73
CA LEU A 43 8.31 8.37 -6.55
C LEU A 43 9.22 7.89 -7.69
N ARG A 44 10.09 6.92 -7.41
CA ARG A 44 10.97 6.34 -8.44
C ARG A 44 10.23 5.22 -9.15
N HIS A 45 10.66 4.82 -10.34
CA HIS A 45 10.11 3.60 -10.94
C HIS A 45 10.43 2.39 -10.04
N PRO A 46 9.50 1.45 -9.78
CA PRO A 46 9.76 0.31 -8.90
C PRO A 46 11.02 -0.47 -9.26
N SER A 47 11.27 -0.71 -10.55
CA SER A 47 12.48 -1.43 -11.04
C SER A 47 13.80 -0.82 -10.55
N ARG A 48 13.82 0.49 -10.24
CA ARG A 48 15.01 1.22 -9.77
C ARG A 48 15.15 1.22 -8.25
N LEU A 49 14.17 0.72 -7.50
CA LEU A 49 14.27 0.58 -6.04
C LEU A 49 15.30 -0.48 -5.67
N ARG A 50 16.15 -0.17 -4.69
CA ARG A 50 17.15 -1.09 -4.16
C ARG A 50 16.48 -2.09 -3.23
N SER A 51 17.08 -3.27 -3.02
CA SER A 51 16.57 -4.29 -2.10
C SER A 51 16.39 -3.77 -0.67
N LYS A 52 17.25 -2.87 -0.21
CA LYS A 52 17.14 -2.22 1.11
C LYS A 52 15.88 -1.34 1.24
N ASP A 53 15.39 -0.82 0.13
CA ASP A 53 14.22 0.06 0.09
C ASP A 53 12.92 -0.72 -0.16
N LEU A 54 13.00 -2.03 -0.46
CA LEU A 54 11.84 -2.90 -0.65
C LEU A 54 11.25 -3.30 0.70
N ASN A 55 10.34 -2.48 1.22
CA ASN A 55 9.57 -2.73 2.44
C ASN A 55 8.07 -2.47 2.22
N GLU A 56 7.26 -2.88 3.20
CA GLU A 56 5.79 -2.71 3.16
C GLU A 56 5.35 -1.25 3.14
N ASN A 57 6.08 -0.36 3.81
CA ASN A 57 5.78 1.08 3.81
C ASN A 57 5.96 1.71 2.42
N VAL A 58 7.03 1.34 1.70
CA VAL A 58 7.26 1.78 0.33
C VAL A 58 6.18 1.23 -0.59
N PHE A 59 5.78 -0.03 -0.44
CA PHE A 59 4.64 -0.57 -1.19
C PHE A 59 3.36 0.25 -0.95
N ARG A 60 3.06 0.59 0.31
CA ARG A 60 1.91 1.41 0.70
C ARG A 60 1.94 2.80 0.07
N MET A 61 3.09 3.48 0.03
CA MET A 61 3.22 4.78 -0.64
C MET A 61 2.87 4.70 -2.14
N TYR A 62 3.31 3.65 -2.84
CA TYR A 62 3.01 3.47 -4.26
C TYR A 62 1.53 3.11 -4.48
N LEU A 63 0.96 2.32 -3.57
CA LEU A 63 -0.46 1.97 -3.59
C LEU A 63 -1.34 3.23 -3.46
N SER A 64 -1.08 4.05 -2.43
CA SER A 64 -1.77 5.33 -2.21
C SER A 64 -1.64 6.24 -3.43
N HIS A 65 -0.42 6.41 -3.95
CA HIS A 65 -0.16 7.20 -5.15
C HIS A 65 -0.95 6.72 -6.37
N ILE A 66 -0.99 5.41 -6.63
CA ILE A 66 -1.71 4.86 -7.78
C ILE A 66 -3.21 5.02 -7.62
N VAL A 67 -3.77 4.77 -6.43
CA VAL A 67 -5.21 4.99 -6.17
C VAL A 67 -5.59 6.45 -6.44
N VAL A 68 -4.85 7.41 -5.89
CA VAL A 68 -5.05 8.84 -6.14
C VAL A 68 -4.96 9.16 -7.64
N SER A 69 -3.90 8.69 -8.31
CA SER A 69 -3.67 8.97 -9.73
C SER A 69 -4.76 8.39 -10.64
N THR A 70 -5.25 7.18 -10.34
CA THR A 70 -6.30 6.51 -11.11
C THR A 70 -7.66 7.22 -11.01
N LEU A 71 -7.85 8.03 -9.98
CA LEU A 71 -9.11 8.75 -9.75
C LEU A 71 -9.04 10.21 -10.18
N SER A 72 -7.84 10.78 -10.25
CA SER A 72 -7.63 12.11 -10.82
C SER A 72 -7.71 12.15 -12.34
N MET A 73 -7.58 11.00 -13.03
CA MET A 73 -7.79 10.96 -14.47
C MET A 73 -9.29 10.89 -14.75
N PRO A 74 -9.90 11.93 -15.36
CA PRO A 74 -11.26 11.81 -15.86
C PRO A 74 -11.24 10.66 -16.85
N GLU A 75 -12.10 9.67 -16.61
CA GLU A 75 -12.30 8.57 -17.54
C GLU A 75 -12.79 9.23 -18.81
N SER A 76 -11.86 9.41 -19.76
CA SER A 76 -12.13 10.00 -21.05
C SER A 76 -13.04 8.98 -21.70
N THR A 77 -14.33 9.20 -21.47
CA THR A 77 -15.43 8.34 -21.79
C THR A 77 -15.47 8.41 -23.30
N SER A 78 -14.63 7.62 -23.97
CA SER A 78 -14.57 7.51 -25.43
C SER A 78 -15.76 6.68 -25.89
N HIS A 79 -16.95 7.06 -25.42
CA HIS A 79 -18.23 6.54 -25.84
C HIS A 79 -18.69 7.18 -27.15
N ASP A 80 -17.86 8.02 -27.79
CA ASP A 80 -18.01 8.40 -29.20
C ASP A 80 -17.48 7.33 -30.17
N ILE A 81 -17.61 6.05 -29.81
CA ILE A 81 -17.99 5.08 -30.83
C ILE A 81 -19.49 5.21 -30.95
N LEU A 82 -19.92 6.25 -31.67
CA LEU A 82 -21.22 6.23 -32.32
C LEU A 82 -21.35 4.82 -32.93
N PRO A 83 -22.43 4.08 -32.64
CA PRO A 83 -22.77 2.92 -33.43
C PRO A 83 -22.74 3.41 -34.87
N LEU A 84 -21.73 3.00 -35.62
CA LEU A 84 -21.71 3.17 -37.06
C LEU A 84 -23.03 2.54 -37.48
N GLU A 85 -24.00 3.39 -37.81
CA GLU A 85 -25.29 2.98 -38.33
C GLU A 85 -24.95 1.92 -39.35
N SER A 86 -25.33 0.69 -39.02
CA SER A 86 -25.25 -0.42 -39.94
C SER A 86 -26.18 -0.01 -41.07
N MET A 87 -25.60 0.58 -42.12
CA MET A 87 -26.28 0.84 -43.37
C MET A 87 -27.03 -0.45 -43.70
N PRO A 88 -28.37 -0.41 -43.87
CA PRO A 88 -29.15 -1.59 -44.14
C PRO A 88 -28.66 -2.19 -45.47
N GLY A 89 -27.78 -3.18 -45.35
CA GLY A 89 -27.26 -3.98 -46.43
C GLY A 89 -28.41 -4.75 -47.03
N ASN A 90 -28.74 -4.33 -48.23
CA ASN A 90 -29.75 -4.83 -49.13
C ASN A 90 -29.91 -6.36 -49.05
N THR A 91 -31.16 -6.76 -48.85
CA THR A 91 -31.72 -8.10 -49.00
C THR A 91 -31.25 -8.78 -50.29
N SER A 92 -30.70 -9.99 -50.18
CA SER A 92 -31.10 -11.14 -51.01
C SER A 92 -30.15 -12.33 -50.79
N ASN A 93 -30.69 -13.40 -50.20
CA ASN A 93 -30.55 -14.81 -50.63
C ASN A 93 -30.64 -15.77 -49.43
N SER A 94 -31.88 -16.01 -49.03
CA SER A 94 -32.30 -17.16 -48.24
C SER A 94 -31.95 -18.46 -48.95
N THR A 95 -31.40 -19.43 -48.20
CA THR A 95 -31.60 -20.86 -48.49
C THR A 95 -32.10 -21.51 -47.20
N PRO A 96 -33.28 -22.19 -47.20
CA PRO A 96 -33.86 -22.75 -46.00
C PRO A 96 -33.27 -24.14 -45.71
N ARG A 97 -32.94 -24.43 -44.44
CA ARG A 97 -32.61 -25.78 -43.98
C ARG A 97 -33.68 -26.23 -42.96
N PRO A 98 -34.20 -27.48 -43.08
CA PRO A 98 -35.48 -27.84 -42.48
C PRO A 98 -35.41 -28.24 -41.01
N SER A 99 -36.57 -28.02 -40.38
CA SER A 99 -36.97 -28.32 -39.02
C SER A 99 -36.76 -29.78 -38.61
N GLN A 100 -36.28 -29.99 -37.38
CA GLN A 100 -36.45 -31.26 -36.68
C GLN A 100 -37.35 -31.04 -35.45
N LYS A 101 -38.53 -31.64 -35.52
CA LYS A 101 -39.56 -31.72 -34.48
C LYS A 101 -39.06 -32.59 -33.32
N ARG A 102 -39.32 -32.17 -32.08
CA ARG A 102 -39.67 -33.10 -31.00
C ARG A 102 -40.86 -32.56 -30.20
N ALA A 103 -41.91 -33.39 -30.20
CA ALA A 103 -43.01 -33.43 -29.22
C ALA A 103 -42.42 -33.52 -27.80
N GLY A 104 -43.07 -33.06 -26.73
CA GLY A 104 -44.49 -32.98 -26.46
C GLY A 104 -44.75 -33.79 -25.17
N SER A 105 -45.24 -33.11 -24.12
CA SER A 105 -45.92 -33.64 -22.92
C SER A 105 -46.05 -32.45 -21.96
N ASP A 106 -47.15 -31.71 -22.03
CA ASP A 106 -48.32 -31.89 -21.16
C ASP A 106 -48.00 -31.71 -19.67
N SER A 107 -48.45 -30.60 -19.10
CA SER A 107 -49.30 -30.64 -17.91
C SER A 107 -49.94 -29.27 -17.66
N PHE A 108 -51.26 -29.25 -17.83
CA PHE A 108 -52.16 -28.16 -17.49
C PHE A 108 -52.30 -28.06 -15.97
N ASN A 109 -52.34 -26.84 -15.42
CA ASN A 109 -53.42 -26.44 -14.53
C ASN A 109 -53.52 -24.90 -14.45
N LYS A 110 -54.62 -24.42 -15.02
CA LYS A 110 -55.11 -23.04 -15.05
C LYS A 110 -55.72 -22.68 -13.70
N THR A 111 -55.61 -21.42 -13.31
CA THR A 111 -56.66 -20.74 -12.53
C THR A 111 -56.78 -19.28 -13.00
N PRO A 112 -57.90 -18.90 -13.65
CA PRO A 112 -58.18 -17.53 -14.07
C PRO A 112 -59.33 -16.91 -13.25
N THR A 113 -59.07 -15.80 -12.57
CA THR A 113 -60.10 -14.93 -11.95
C THR A 113 -59.40 -13.60 -11.61
N ARG A 114 -59.91 -12.39 -11.86
CA ARG A 114 -61.23 -11.92 -12.26
C ARG A 114 -61.08 -10.44 -12.69
N SER A 115 -61.69 -10.08 -13.81
CA SER A 115 -61.96 -8.69 -14.23
C SER A 115 -63.22 -8.17 -13.53
N THR A 116 -63.18 -6.93 -13.01
CA THR A 116 -64.21 -5.85 -13.13
C THR A 116 -64.10 -4.83 -11.98
N ARG A 117 -63.70 -3.59 -12.27
CA ARG A 117 -64.64 -2.45 -12.36
C ARG A 117 -63.92 -1.15 -12.78
N PRO A 118 -64.62 -0.26 -13.52
CA PRO A 118 -64.12 1.04 -13.94
C PRO A 118 -64.37 2.08 -12.84
N TYR A 119 -63.43 3.00 -12.63
CA TYR A 119 -63.69 4.26 -11.94
C TYR A 119 -63.44 5.40 -12.92
N VAL A 120 -64.48 6.21 -13.06
CA VAL A 120 -64.64 7.27 -14.04
C VAL A 120 -63.91 8.52 -13.57
N ASP A 121 -63.39 9.26 -14.54
CA ASP A 121 -62.68 10.53 -14.47
C ASP A 121 -63.13 11.52 -13.39
N SER A 122 -62.17 12.29 -12.88
CA SER A 122 -62.37 13.73 -12.73
C SER A 122 -61.05 14.50 -12.65
N PHE A 123 -60.79 15.23 -13.73
CA PHE A 123 -60.00 16.45 -13.81
C PHE A 123 -58.47 16.34 -13.70
N GLY A 124 -57.84 16.41 -14.88
CA GLY A 124 -56.54 17.05 -15.04
C GLY A 124 -55.45 16.15 -15.61
N SER A 125 -55.65 15.58 -16.81
CA SER A 125 -54.53 15.01 -17.57
C SER A 125 -53.66 16.14 -18.12
N PRO A 126 -52.41 16.33 -17.65
CA PRO A 126 -51.46 17.12 -18.41
C PRO A 126 -51.13 16.32 -19.66
N THR A 127 -51.35 16.93 -20.82
CA THR A 127 -50.83 16.50 -22.13
C THR A 127 -49.48 15.78 -22.01
N PRO A 128 -49.28 14.61 -22.64
CA PRO A 128 -47.97 13.96 -22.72
C PRO A 128 -47.08 14.86 -23.59
N ARG A 129 -46.38 15.78 -22.94
CA ARG A 129 -45.30 16.52 -23.59
C ARG A 129 -44.29 15.47 -24.05
N LYS A 130 -43.95 15.54 -25.34
CA LYS A 130 -42.77 14.91 -25.94
C LYS A 130 -41.64 14.82 -24.91
N PRO A 131 -40.88 13.70 -24.82
CA PRO A 131 -39.64 13.72 -24.06
C PRO A 131 -38.80 14.85 -24.63
N ALA A 132 -38.75 15.97 -23.89
CA ALA A 132 -37.83 17.05 -24.15
C ALA A 132 -36.47 16.39 -24.22
N GLY A 133 -35.75 16.69 -25.30
CA GLY A 133 -34.56 15.97 -25.70
C GLY A 133 -33.62 15.72 -24.53
N LEU A 134 -32.85 14.64 -24.66
CA LEU A 134 -31.60 14.40 -23.97
C LEU A 134 -30.70 15.65 -24.12
N ILE A 135 -30.98 16.69 -23.36
CA ILE A 135 -29.93 17.47 -22.72
C ILE A 135 -29.23 16.40 -21.92
N SER A 136 -28.11 15.96 -22.45
CA SER A 136 -27.12 15.19 -21.72
C SER A 136 -26.73 16.09 -20.57
N ASP A 137 -27.52 16.02 -19.50
CA ASP A 137 -27.26 16.66 -18.23
C ASP A 137 -25.88 16.13 -17.87
N GLU A 138 -24.88 16.98 -18.06
CA GLU A 138 -23.47 16.69 -17.87
C GLU A 138 -23.25 16.62 -16.36
N GLY A 139 -23.93 15.64 -15.75
CA GLY A 139 -23.89 15.37 -14.34
C GLY A 139 -22.45 15.07 -13.96
N PRO A 140 -22.04 15.42 -12.74
CA PRO A 140 -20.70 15.13 -12.26
C PRO A 140 -20.41 13.65 -12.49
N THR A 141 -19.31 13.38 -13.20
CA THR A 141 -18.90 12.01 -13.50
C THR A 141 -18.89 11.20 -12.20
N PRO A 142 -19.60 10.06 -12.15
CA PRO A 142 -19.73 9.32 -10.91
C PRO A 142 -18.34 8.93 -10.42
N THR A 143 -18.01 9.25 -9.17
CA THR A 143 -16.76 8.80 -8.56
C THR A 143 -16.79 7.27 -8.49
N LEU A 144 -15.85 6.62 -9.16
CA LEU A 144 -15.76 5.17 -9.21
C LEU A 144 -14.77 4.65 -8.17
N GLY A 145 -15.16 3.69 -7.33
CA GLY A 145 -14.26 3.07 -6.35
C GLY A 145 -13.29 2.08 -6.96
N VAL A 146 -12.10 1.93 -6.38
CA VAL A 146 -11.09 0.97 -6.84
C VAL A 146 -11.13 -0.28 -5.96
N THR A 147 -11.21 -1.47 -6.56
CA THR A 147 -11.23 -2.75 -5.81
C THR A 147 -9.83 -3.34 -5.62
N LEU A 148 -9.67 -4.25 -4.66
CA LEU A 148 -8.42 -4.97 -4.44
C LEU A 148 -8.02 -5.81 -5.68
N SER A 149 -8.96 -6.47 -6.33
CA SER A 149 -8.75 -7.23 -7.58
C SER A 149 -8.23 -6.34 -8.73
N TYR A 150 -8.76 -5.12 -8.87
CA TYR A 150 -8.24 -4.13 -9.82
C TYR A 150 -6.78 -3.78 -9.50
N LEU A 151 -6.48 -3.45 -8.23
CA LEU A 151 -5.14 -3.04 -7.79
C LEU A 151 -4.09 -4.13 -8.00
N ARG A 152 -4.46 -5.40 -7.83
CA ARG A 152 -3.56 -6.54 -8.07
C ARG A 152 -3.23 -6.76 -9.56
N ARG A 153 -4.08 -6.26 -10.47
CA ARG A 153 -3.86 -6.34 -11.92
C ARG A 153 -3.02 -5.16 -12.45
N VAL A 154 -2.84 -4.11 -11.66
CA VAL A 154 -1.93 -3.01 -12.00
C VAL A 154 -0.50 -3.53 -11.98
N ARG A 155 0.11 -3.70 -13.18
CA ARG A 155 1.45 -4.31 -13.37
C ARG A 155 2.52 -3.72 -12.44
N VAL A 156 2.53 -2.40 -12.32
CA VAL A 156 3.47 -1.66 -11.47
C VAL A 156 3.36 -2.10 -10.00
N LEU A 157 2.15 -2.27 -9.49
CA LEU A 157 1.90 -2.73 -8.11
C LEU A 157 2.16 -4.23 -7.95
N SER A 158 1.76 -5.05 -8.92
CA SER A 158 2.00 -6.50 -8.85
C SER A 158 3.48 -6.82 -8.82
N ASP A 159 4.28 -6.15 -9.65
CA ASP A 159 5.73 -6.35 -9.73
C ASP A 159 6.43 -5.86 -8.46
N LEU A 160 6.01 -4.71 -7.92
CA LEU A 160 6.52 -4.20 -6.65
C LEU A 160 6.17 -5.14 -5.49
N ALA A 161 4.91 -5.59 -5.40
CA ALA A 161 4.47 -6.53 -4.38
C ALA A 161 5.26 -7.84 -4.43
N ARG A 162 5.48 -8.40 -5.63
CA ARG A 162 6.29 -9.60 -5.82
C ARG A 162 7.69 -9.41 -5.24
N ARG A 163 8.35 -8.31 -5.61
CA ARG A 163 9.71 -7.99 -5.13
C ARG A 163 9.76 -7.76 -3.61
N VAL A 164 8.76 -7.12 -3.03
CA VAL A 164 8.67 -6.93 -1.57
C VAL A 164 8.49 -8.27 -0.86
N VAL A 165 7.64 -9.16 -1.37
CA VAL A 165 7.43 -10.50 -0.82
C VAL A 165 8.70 -11.35 -0.93
N ASP A 166 9.40 -11.29 -2.06
CA ASP A 166 10.66 -12.02 -2.27
C ASP A 166 11.77 -11.51 -1.37
N ASN A 167 11.90 -10.19 -1.23
CA ASN A 167 12.85 -9.57 -0.30
C ASN A 167 12.54 -9.97 1.15
N ALA A 168 11.26 -9.97 1.55
CA ALA A 168 10.85 -10.40 2.89
C ALA A 168 11.05 -11.92 3.11
N ALA A 169 10.97 -12.75 2.07
CA ALA A 169 11.31 -14.18 2.16
C ALA A 169 12.82 -14.37 2.30
N HIS A 170 13.61 -13.64 1.51
CA HIS A 170 15.08 -13.63 1.57
C HIS A 170 15.61 -13.20 2.94
N GLU A 171 15.06 -12.13 3.52
CA GLU A 171 15.45 -11.70 4.87
C GLU A 171 15.11 -12.73 5.95
N ARG A 172 13.97 -13.44 5.83
CA ARG A 172 13.64 -14.55 6.74
C ARG A 172 14.60 -15.73 6.60
N ASP A 173 14.97 -16.09 5.39
CA ASP A 173 15.95 -17.16 5.13
C ASP A 173 17.34 -16.80 5.66
N LYS A 174 17.82 -15.56 5.43
CA LYS A 174 19.04 -15.06 6.04
C LYS A 174 19.01 -15.12 7.57
N ALA A 175 17.90 -14.69 8.17
CA ALA A 175 17.71 -14.74 9.63
C ALA A 175 17.73 -16.18 10.16
N MET A 176 17.09 -17.12 9.44
CA MET A 176 17.10 -18.55 9.78
C MET A 176 18.52 -19.12 9.72
N ARG A 177 19.26 -18.87 8.63
CA ARG A 177 20.66 -19.32 8.49
C ARG A 177 21.59 -18.68 9.52
N HIS A 178 21.33 -17.44 9.91
CA HIS A 178 22.08 -16.77 10.97
C HIS A 178 21.77 -17.41 12.33
N ALA A 179 20.50 -17.69 12.63
CA ALA A 179 20.07 -18.37 13.85
C ALA A 179 20.65 -19.79 13.94
N GLU A 180 20.66 -20.55 12.84
CA GLU A 180 21.27 -21.88 12.77
C GLU A 180 22.78 -21.84 13.04
N ARG A 181 23.52 -20.95 12.37
CA ARG A 181 24.96 -20.75 12.63
C ARG A 181 25.23 -20.34 14.08
N SER A 182 24.41 -19.44 14.63
CA SER A 182 24.52 -19.02 16.03
C SER A 182 24.23 -20.17 17.00
N ALA A 183 23.26 -21.04 16.69
CA ALA A 183 22.94 -22.20 17.50
C ALA A 183 24.09 -23.23 17.45
N ARG A 184 24.64 -23.52 16.26
CA ARG A 184 25.80 -24.41 16.11
C ARG A 184 27.00 -23.93 16.90
N ALA A 185 27.35 -22.65 16.78
CA ALA A 185 28.44 -22.06 17.54
C ALA A 185 28.24 -22.20 19.07
N LYS A 186 27.00 -22.06 19.56
CA LYS A 186 26.67 -22.28 20.98
C LYS A 186 26.83 -23.75 21.40
N TYR A 187 26.40 -24.70 20.58
CA TYR A 187 26.57 -26.13 20.85
C TYR A 187 28.05 -26.52 20.85
N GLU A 188 28.83 -26.02 19.90
CA GLU A 188 30.27 -26.26 19.82
C GLU A 188 31.00 -25.68 21.03
N ALA A 189 30.68 -24.45 21.44
CA ALA A 189 31.24 -23.84 22.65
C ALA A 189 30.88 -24.60 23.94
N ALA A 190 29.67 -25.15 24.02
CA ALA A 190 29.29 -26.01 25.15
C ALA A 190 30.07 -27.33 25.15
N HIS A 191 30.30 -27.93 23.97
CA HIS A 191 31.00 -29.20 23.86
C HIS A 191 32.51 -29.06 24.10
N SER A 192 33.13 -27.97 23.67
CA SER A 192 34.54 -27.70 23.95
C SER A 192 34.81 -27.55 25.46
N SER A 193 33.85 -27.02 26.23
CA SER A 193 33.99 -26.85 27.69
C SER A 193 33.95 -28.16 28.49
N ILE A 194 33.36 -29.22 27.95
CA ILE A 194 33.22 -30.52 28.64
C ILE A 194 34.46 -31.40 28.42
N SER A 195 35.12 -31.29 27.27
CA SER A 195 36.28 -32.13 26.93
C SER A 195 37.56 -31.76 27.70
N GLU A 196 37.65 -30.56 28.28
CA GLU A 196 38.85 -30.11 28.99
C GLU A 196 38.94 -30.65 30.44
N LYS A 197 37.86 -31.25 30.97
CA LYS A 197 37.80 -31.69 32.38
C LYS A 197 38.12 -33.19 32.60
N VAL A 198 38.47 -33.93 31.56
CA VAL A 198 38.86 -35.35 31.65
C VAL A 198 40.28 -35.52 31.11
N ALA A 199 41.25 -34.86 31.75
CA ALA A 199 42.63 -35.29 31.67
C ALA A 199 42.81 -36.49 32.62
N PRO A 200 43.23 -37.68 32.14
CA PRO A 200 43.51 -38.80 33.01
C PRO A 200 44.77 -38.51 33.82
N SER A 201 44.60 -38.29 35.13
CA SER A 201 45.67 -38.34 36.10
C SER A 201 46.17 -39.79 36.23
N SER A 202 47.19 -40.15 35.46
CA SER A 202 48.07 -41.28 35.77
C SER A 202 49.32 -40.76 36.49
N ALA A 203 49.57 -41.36 37.65
CA ALA A 203 50.43 -40.94 38.74
C ALA A 203 51.94 -41.09 38.49
N THR A 204 52.74 -40.30 39.22
CA THR A 204 53.95 -40.79 39.91
C THR A 204 54.16 -40.01 41.21
N ALA A 205 54.44 -40.76 42.28
CA ALA A 205 54.55 -40.33 43.66
C ALA A 205 55.88 -39.62 43.98
N SER A 206 55.87 -38.67 44.92
CA SER A 206 56.85 -38.58 46.02
C SER A 206 56.52 -37.45 47.00
N ALA A 207 56.84 -37.72 48.25
CA ALA A 207 56.38 -37.07 49.46
C ALA A 207 57.02 -35.70 49.78
N SER A 208 56.27 -34.82 50.44
CA SER A 208 56.71 -34.12 51.66
C SER A 208 55.58 -33.28 52.28
N LYS A 209 55.60 -33.25 53.62
CA LYS A 209 54.70 -32.57 54.56
C LYS A 209 54.76 -31.03 54.40
N THR A 210 53.64 -30.33 54.63
CA THR A 210 53.38 -29.50 55.84
C THR A 210 52.05 -28.72 55.78
N THR A 211 51.17 -29.03 56.74
CA THR A 211 50.34 -28.16 57.61
C THR A 211 49.66 -26.85 57.14
N THR A 212 48.38 -26.73 57.58
CA THR A 212 47.60 -25.53 58.00
C THR A 212 47.11 -24.58 56.88
N THR A 213 45.85 -24.10 56.78
CA THR A 213 44.89 -23.63 57.79
C THR A 213 43.46 -23.55 57.20
N LEU A 214 42.47 -23.59 58.11
CA LEU A 214 41.00 -23.52 58.00
C LEU A 214 40.37 -22.40 57.14
N GLY A 215 39.11 -22.67 56.73
CA GLY A 215 38.06 -21.67 56.48
C GLY A 215 37.16 -22.03 55.29
N SER A 216 36.17 -22.91 55.42
CA SER A 216 34.80 -22.67 55.94
C SER A 216 33.88 -21.85 55.03
N HIS A 217 32.65 -22.35 54.92
CA HIS A 217 31.43 -21.81 54.29
C HIS A 217 31.25 -22.09 52.79
N SER A 218 30.08 -22.47 52.27
CA SER A 218 28.88 -23.17 52.75
C SER A 218 27.91 -23.14 51.57
N LYS A 219 27.39 -24.31 51.17
CA LYS A 219 26.03 -24.58 50.67
C LYS A 219 25.30 -23.48 49.88
N SER A 220 24.89 -23.79 48.65
CA SER A 220 23.46 -23.77 48.29
C SER A 220 23.22 -24.41 46.93
N SER A 221 22.67 -25.62 46.93
CA SER A 221 22.02 -26.24 45.77
C SER A 221 20.56 -25.82 45.77
N ARG A 222 20.06 -25.32 44.63
CA ARG A 222 18.62 -25.12 44.42
C ARG A 222 18.19 -25.73 43.10
N VAL A 223 17.38 -26.78 43.23
CA VAL A 223 16.59 -27.44 42.18
C VAL A 223 15.51 -26.47 41.67
N PRO A 224 15.21 -26.42 40.37
CA PRO A 224 14.00 -25.75 39.91
C PRO A 224 12.83 -26.75 39.83
N HIS A 225 11.81 -26.51 40.63
CA HIS A 225 10.51 -27.16 40.52
C HIS A 225 9.71 -26.55 39.36
N LYS A 226 9.09 -27.43 38.57
CA LYS A 226 7.91 -27.15 37.74
C LYS A 226 6.79 -26.63 38.64
N SER A 227 6.13 -25.57 38.22
CA SER A 227 4.74 -25.31 38.59
C SER A 227 3.99 -24.64 37.45
N SER A 228 2.70 -24.93 37.47
CA SER A 228 1.67 -24.74 36.47
C SER A 228 0.79 -23.53 36.77
N SER A 229 0.17 -23.00 35.71
CA SER A 229 -1.22 -22.47 35.66
C SER A 229 -1.54 -21.05 36.17
N ALA A 230 -2.57 -20.49 35.49
CA ALA A 230 -3.41 -19.30 35.73
C ALA A 230 -2.78 -17.92 35.43
N LYS A 231 -3.20 -17.21 34.38
CA LYS A 231 -4.47 -16.46 34.18
C LYS A 231 -4.55 -15.19 35.04
N ALA A 232 -4.20 -14.04 34.46
CA ALA A 232 -4.71 -12.73 34.86
C ALA A 232 -4.60 -11.71 33.73
N ILE A 233 -5.62 -10.88 33.65
CA ILE A 233 -5.91 -9.81 32.69
C ILE A 233 -5.32 -8.50 33.24
N ALA A 234 -4.54 -7.78 32.43
CA ALA A 234 -4.29 -6.32 32.48
C ALA A 234 -3.26 -6.02 31.36
N GLY A 235 -3.54 -5.18 30.37
CA GLY A 235 -3.69 -3.74 30.55
C GLY A 235 -2.30 -3.13 30.77
N SER A 236 -1.51 -2.97 29.69
CA SER A 236 -0.17 -2.36 29.81
C SER A 236 0.08 -1.37 28.67
N SER A 237 -0.16 -0.11 29.02
CA SER A 237 0.29 1.10 28.33
C SER A 237 1.81 1.13 28.32
N ARG A 238 2.42 1.16 27.13
CA ARG A 238 3.88 1.34 26.99
C ARG A 238 4.19 2.82 27.02
N THR A 239 4.75 3.27 28.13
CA THR A 239 5.47 4.54 28.25
C THR A 239 6.81 4.44 27.54
N SER A 240 7.07 5.40 26.68
CA SER A 240 8.34 5.64 26.00
C SER A 240 9.48 5.85 26.99
N THR A 241 10.58 5.12 26.80
CA THR A 241 11.89 5.48 27.38
C THR A 241 12.81 5.91 26.25
N GLU A 242 12.93 7.23 26.18
CA GLU A 242 14.08 8.04 25.77
C GLU A 242 15.43 7.32 25.90
N SER A 243 16.18 7.29 24.80
CA SER A 243 17.58 6.84 24.79
C SER A 243 18.42 7.84 24.00
N LEU A 244 19.40 8.41 24.70
CA LEU A 244 20.37 9.43 24.30
C LEU A 244 21.28 9.00 23.12
N PRO A 245 21.80 9.96 22.34
CA PRO A 245 22.70 9.68 21.22
C PRO A 245 24.18 9.59 21.68
N LEU A 246 24.82 8.45 21.38
CA LEU A 246 26.27 8.30 21.45
C LEU A 246 26.91 8.95 20.20
N GLN A 247 27.59 10.07 20.41
CA GLN A 247 28.54 10.63 19.46
C GLN A 247 29.66 9.63 19.20
N ARG A 248 29.85 9.23 17.94
CA ARG A 248 31.04 8.48 17.50
C ARG A 248 31.81 9.33 16.50
N SER A 249 32.98 9.75 16.95
CA SER A 249 33.99 10.54 16.25
C SER A 249 34.51 9.81 15.00
N SER A 250 34.54 10.53 13.88
CA SER A 250 35.15 10.14 12.62
C SER A 250 36.64 10.47 12.63
N ALA A 251 37.50 9.45 12.78
CA ALA A 251 38.92 9.56 12.50
C ALA A 251 39.20 9.03 11.08
N THR A 252 39.46 9.95 10.17
CA THR A 252 40.06 9.70 8.86
C THR A 252 41.53 9.33 9.03
N GLN A 253 41.91 8.12 8.64
CA GLN A 253 43.31 7.80 8.29
C GLN A 253 43.33 7.15 6.91
N SER A 254 43.90 7.91 5.98
CA SER A 254 44.41 7.48 4.69
C SER A 254 45.47 6.40 4.88
N ARG A 255 45.33 5.25 4.21
CA ARG A 255 46.47 4.38 3.93
C ARG A 255 46.41 3.91 2.49
N MET A 256 47.19 4.61 1.67
CA MET A 256 47.67 4.16 0.37
C MET A 256 48.39 2.82 0.56
N GLY A 257 47.95 1.81 -0.18
CA GLY A 257 48.53 0.47 -0.20
C GLY A 257 48.32 -0.13 -1.58
N SER A 258 49.05 0.41 -2.55
CA SER A 258 49.23 -0.17 -3.88
C SER A 258 49.86 -1.55 -3.77
N ASN A 259 49.12 -2.58 -4.19
CA ASN A 259 49.60 -3.94 -4.28
C ASN A 259 49.48 -4.41 -5.74
N PRO A 260 50.51 -4.22 -6.58
CA PRO A 260 50.53 -4.80 -7.91
C PRO A 260 51.29 -6.12 -7.81
N ASN A 261 50.60 -7.25 -7.78
CA ASN A 261 51.22 -8.50 -8.25
C ASN A 261 50.22 -9.66 -8.37
N SER A 262 50.44 -10.42 -9.44
CA SER A 262 50.04 -11.81 -9.64
C SER A 262 48.66 -12.08 -10.25
N ILE A 263 48.49 -11.67 -11.51
CA ILE A 263 47.67 -12.41 -12.47
C ILE A 263 48.63 -13.30 -13.26
N ARG A 264 48.85 -14.53 -12.77
CA ARG A 264 49.53 -15.59 -13.50
C ARG A 264 48.46 -16.55 -14.04
N THR A 265 47.91 -16.22 -15.20
CA THR A 265 47.00 -17.09 -15.96
C THR A 265 47.82 -18.18 -16.66
N SER A 266 48.06 -19.30 -15.98
CA SER A 266 48.48 -20.53 -16.62
C SER A 266 47.25 -21.29 -17.11
N SER A 267 46.83 -21.01 -18.35
CA SER A 267 45.87 -21.82 -19.10
C SER A 267 46.57 -23.07 -19.62
N THR A 268 46.61 -24.13 -18.82
CA THR A 268 46.88 -25.49 -19.32
C THR A 268 45.56 -26.12 -19.73
N PRO A 269 45.33 -26.41 -21.02
CA PRO A 269 44.15 -27.13 -21.46
C PRO A 269 44.38 -28.60 -21.10
N ARG A 270 43.97 -28.97 -19.89
CA ARG A 270 43.93 -30.37 -19.49
C ARG A 270 42.74 -31.00 -20.22
N SER A 271 42.98 -31.46 -21.45
CA SER A 271 42.09 -32.37 -22.19
C SER A 271 41.90 -33.64 -21.38
N SER A 272 41.00 -33.58 -20.40
CA SER A 272 40.44 -34.75 -19.77
C SER A 272 39.41 -35.29 -20.75
N SER A 273 39.84 -36.23 -21.59
CA SER A 273 38.96 -37.15 -22.32
C SER A 273 38.21 -37.98 -21.29
N ARG A 274 37.19 -37.35 -20.68
CA ARG A 274 36.30 -37.97 -19.71
C ARG A 274 35.42 -38.92 -20.50
N VAL A 275 35.89 -40.16 -20.60
CA VAL A 275 35.16 -41.31 -21.11
C VAL A 275 33.74 -41.23 -20.55
N SER A 276 32.79 -40.89 -21.42
CA SER A 276 31.40 -40.68 -21.08
C SER A 276 30.85 -42.04 -20.69
N GLN A 277 30.79 -42.33 -19.39
CA GLN A 277 30.18 -43.58 -18.96
C GLN A 277 28.74 -43.61 -19.46
N PRO A 278 28.29 -44.72 -20.08
CA PRO A 278 26.94 -44.84 -20.60
C PRO A 278 25.97 -44.58 -19.45
N ILE A 279 25.16 -43.54 -19.60
CA ILE A 279 24.17 -43.14 -18.59
C ILE A 279 23.21 -44.32 -18.45
N THR A 280 23.21 -44.94 -17.27
CA THR A 280 22.29 -46.04 -17.01
C THR A 280 20.84 -45.50 -17.04
N PRO A 281 19.87 -46.29 -17.50
CA PRO A 281 18.46 -45.87 -17.49
C PRO A 281 17.98 -45.48 -16.08
N GLU A 282 18.56 -46.09 -15.04
CA GLU A 282 18.29 -45.74 -13.64
C GLU A 282 18.75 -44.32 -13.28
N GLU A 283 19.93 -43.89 -13.72
CA GLU A 283 20.43 -42.53 -13.48
C GLU A 283 19.55 -41.49 -14.21
N THR A 284 19.07 -41.83 -15.41
CA THR A 284 18.13 -40.97 -16.15
C THR A 284 16.80 -40.83 -15.40
N ALA A 285 16.27 -41.93 -14.85
CA ALA A 285 15.05 -41.91 -14.03
C ALA A 285 15.25 -41.10 -12.73
N ARG A 286 16.40 -41.22 -12.06
CA ARG A 286 16.73 -40.43 -10.86
C ARG A 286 16.79 -38.93 -11.17
N ARG A 287 17.41 -38.54 -12.29
CA ARG A 287 17.45 -37.14 -12.74
C ARG A 287 16.05 -36.62 -13.05
N ALA A 288 15.25 -37.38 -13.81
CA ALA A 288 13.86 -37.01 -14.11
C ALA A 288 13.02 -36.84 -12.84
N ALA A 289 13.14 -37.76 -11.87
CA ALA A 289 12.46 -37.68 -10.59
C ALA A 289 12.90 -36.45 -9.76
N TYR A 290 14.19 -36.10 -9.78
CA TYR A 290 14.71 -34.91 -9.12
C TYR A 290 14.14 -33.62 -9.74
N HIS A 291 14.15 -33.50 -11.08
CA HIS A 291 13.55 -32.36 -11.77
C HIS A 291 12.04 -32.24 -11.52
N ALA A 292 11.31 -33.35 -11.53
CA ALA A 292 9.88 -33.37 -11.18
C ALA A 292 9.63 -32.90 -9.74
N LYS A 293 10.50 -33.27 -8.79
CA LYS A 293 10.41 -32.83 -7.39
C LYS A 293 10.71 -31.34 -7.24
N LEU A 294 11.72 -30.81 -7.94
CA LEU A 294 12.02 -29.38 -7.96
C LEU A 294 10.89 -28.55 -8.56
N SER A 295 10.28 -29.03 -9.66
CA SER A 295 9.12 -28.36 -10.27
C SER A 295 7.96 -28.25 -9.27
N LYS A 296 7.62 -29.34 -8.58
CA LYS A 296 6.55 -29.34 -7.56
C LYS A 296 6.84 -28.36 -6.42
N LEU A 297 8.07 -28.28 -5.93
CA LEU A 297 8.45 -27.31 -4.90
C LEU A 297 8.31 -25.87 -5.41
N HIS A 298 8.73 -25.61 -6.65
CA HIS A 298 8.61 -24.30 -7.27
C HIS A 298 7.15 -23.86 -7.45
N ASP A 299 6.27 -24.76 -7.88
CA ASP A 299 4.83 -24.47 -8.01
C ASP A 299 4.17 -24.19 -6.65
N GLU A 300 4.55 -24.92 -5.61
CA GLU A 300 4.07 -24.65 -4.26
C GLU A 300 4.57 -23.30 -3.71
N ASP A 301 5.80 -22.93 -4.02
CA ASP A 301 6.36 -21.63 -3.60
C ASP A 301 5.71 -20.47 -4.36
N LYS A 302 5.37 -20.64 -5.64
CA LYS A 302 4.55 -19.70 -6.42
C LYS A 302 3.17 -19.48 -5.78
N LYS A 303 2.43 -20.54 -5.46
CA LYS A 303 1.12 -20.44 -4.79
C LYS A 303 1.21 -19.70 -3.44
N LYS A 304 2.25 -20.00 -2.65
CA LYS A 304 2.53 -19.28 -1.39
C LYS A 304 2.91 -17.83 -1.63
N GLN A 305 3.63 -17.53 -2.71
CA GLN A 305 3.98 -16.16 -3.10
C GLN A 305 2.73 -15.36 -3.44
N ALA A 306 1.82 -15.88 -4.27
CA ALA A 306 0.56 -15.23 -4.61
C ALA A 306 -0.31 -14.96 -3.37
N THR A 307 -0.38 -15.93 -2.45
CA THR A 307 -1.08 -15.77 -1.17
C THR A 307 -0.43 -14.66 -0.31
N ARG A 308 0.91 -14.62 -0.24
CA ARG A 308 1.64 -13.56 0.48
C ARG A 308 1.45 -12.19 -0.16
N MET A 309 1.43 -12.11 -1.49
CA MET A 309 1.13 -10.87 -2.21
C MET A 309 -0.29 -10.40 -1.89
N LYS A 310 -1.31 -11.28 -1.98
CA LYS A 310 -2.69 -10.92 -1.60
C LYS A 310 -2.77 -10.35 -0.18
N ARG A 311 -2.13 -11.01 0.79
CA ARG A 311 -2.06 -10.51 2.18
C ARG A 311 -1.35 -9.16 2.30
N LEU A 312 -0.30 -8.91 1.51
CA LEU A 312 0.38 -7.62 1.49
C LEU A 312 -0.54 -6.49 1.00
N PHE A 313 -1.30 -6.71 -0.07
CA PHE A 313 -2.28 -5.72 -0.54
C PHE A 313 -3.38 -5.47 0.50
N GLU A 314 -3.97 -6.53 1.06
CA GLU A 314 -5.02 -6.39 2.09
C GLU A 314 -4.51 -5.67 3.34
N SER A 315 -3.29 -6.00 3.79
CA SER A 315 -2.64 -5.34 4.92
C SER A 315 -2.47 -3.85 4.64
N ALA A 316 -1.88 -3.50 3.50
CA ALA A 316 -1.63 -2.13 3.11
C ALA A 316 -2.93 -1.31 2.98
N LEU A 317 -3.99 -1.86 2.37
CA LEU A 317 -5.29 -1.19 2.26
C LEU A 317 -5.93 -0.95 3.64
N ARG A 318 -5.94 -1.96 4.52
CA ARG A 318 -6.44 -1.80 5.89
C ARG A 318 -5.67 -0.71 6.63
N THR A 319 -4.34 -0.67 6.48
CA THR A 319 -3.52 0.37 7.11
C THR A 319 -3.86 1.76 6.56
N LEU A 320 -3.98 1.92 5.24
CA LEU A 320 -4.36 3.20 4.63
C LEU A 320 -5.75 3.67 5.06
N VAL A 321 -6.71 2.76 5.23
CA VAL A 321 -8.04 3.09 5.77
C VAL A 321 -7.96 3.47 7.24
N SER A 322 -7.14 2.79 8.04
CA SER A 322 -6.95 3.12 9.45
C SER A 322 -6.21 4.46 9.66
N GLU A 323 -5.33 4.83 8.74
CA GLU A 323 -4.64 6.12 8.70
C GLU A 323 -5.54 7.24 8.14
N GLY A 324 -6.69 6.88 7.54
CA GLY A 324 -7.65 7.81 6.94
C GLY A 324 -7.17 8.42 5.63
N GLU A 325 -6.22 7.79 4.94
CA GLU A 325 -5.82 8.16 3.57
C GLU A 325 -6.81 7.61 2.53
N LEU A 326 -7.42 6.46 2.83
CA LEU A 326 -8.47 5.84 2.01
C LEU A 326 -9.74 5.64 2.86
N ILE A 327 -10.88 5.53 2.19
CA ILE A 327 -12.16 5.15 2.79
C ILE A 327 -12.82 4.02 2.01
N LEU A 328 -13.68 3.26 2.70
CA LEU A 328 -14.55 2.26 2.08
C LEU A 328 -15.68 2.97 1.33
N PHE A 329 -15.84 2.61 0.07
CA PHE A 329 -16.82 3.20 -0.84
C PHE A 329 -17.89 2.17 -1.22
N ASP A 330 -19.14 2.52 -0.96
CA ASP A 330 -20.31 1.68 -1.27
C ASP A 330 -20.94 2.02 -2.64
N GLY A 331 -20.27 2.86 -3.44
CA GLY A 331 -20.76 3.30 -4.74
C GLY A 331 -20.29 2.43 -5.92
N PRO A 332 -20.49 2.90 -7.16
CA PRO A 332 -20.09 2.17 -8.36
C PRO A 332 -18.59 1.88 -8.37
N LYS A 333 -18.23 0.68 -8.81
CA LYS A 333 -16.85 0.19 -8.81
C LYS A 333 -16.25 0.35 -10.20
N ARG A 334 -14.96 0.69 -10.26
CA ARG A 334 -14.20 0.69 -11.52
C ARG A 334 -14.21 -0.72 -12.10
N GLN A 335 -14.58 -0.82 -13.37
CA GLN A 335 -14.52 -2.09 -14.08
C GLN A 335 -13.05 -2.48 -14.30
N ILE A 336 -12.79 -3.77 -14.20
CA ILE A 336 -11.47 -4.31 -14.51
C ILE A 336 -11.36 -4.37 -16.04
N PRO A 337 -10.32 -3.77 -16.66
CA PRO A 337 -10.06 -3.97 -18.07
C PRO A 337 -9.92 -5.47 -18.36
N LEU A 338 -10.86 -6.03 -19.10
CA LEU A 338 -10.80 -7.41 -19.54
C LEU A 338 -9.68 -7.50 -20.58
N PHE A 339 -8.54 -8.08 -20.20
CA PHE A 339 -7.35 -8.23 -21.05
C PHE A 339 -7.54 -9.16 -22.26
N ASN A 340 -8.77 -9.61 -22.54
CA ASN A 340 -9.06 -10.62 -23.54
C ASN A 340 -9.36 -10.04 -24.93
N GLU A 341 -9.33 -8.72 -25.12
CA GLU A 341 -9.46 -8.14 -26.46
C GLU A 341 -8.07 -7.99 -27.11
N PRO A 342 -7.74 -8.77 -28.15
CA PRO A 342 -6.49 -8.63 -28.91
C PRO A 342 -6.42 -7.34 -29.75
N THR A 343 -7.40 -6.45 -29.61
CA THR A 343 -7.57 -5.24 -30.43
C THR A 343 -6.67 -4.11 -29.92
N GLY A 344 -5.39 -4.15 -30.33
CA GLY A 344 -4.58 -2.96 -30.54
C GLY A 344 -4.12 -2.17 -29.31
N ARG A 345 -2.98 -2.58 -28.73
CA ARG A 345 -1.86 -1.73 -28.23
C ARG A 345 -2.11 -0.45 -27.39
N ILE A 346 -3.29 -0.18 -26.85
CA ILE A 346 -3.45 0.90 -25.87
C ILE A 346 -3.02 0.36 -24.51
N SER A 347 -1.73 0.45 -24.24
CA SER A 347 -1.16 0.26 -22.93
C SER A 347 -1.73 1.30 -21.95
N GLN A 348 -2.91 1.01 -21.40
CA GLN A 348 -3.52 1.75 -20.27
C GLN A 348 -2.79 1.49 -18.95
N THR A 349 -1.52 1.08 -18.99
CA THR A 349 -0.65 1.43 -17.87
C THR A 349 -0.72 2.95 -17.77
N PRO A 350 -0.95 3.53 -16.58
CA PRO A 350 -0.75 4.95 -16.36
C PRO A 350 0.76 5.23 -16.40
N SER A 351 1.40 4.93 -17.54
CA SER A 351 2.80 5.08 -17.86
C SER A 351 3.19 6.57 -17.90
N GLY A 352 2.22 7.47 -18.00
CA GLY A 352 2.42 8.89 -17.74
C GLY A 352 2.82 9.23 -16.30
N ILE A 353 2.64 8.31 -15.33
CA ILE A 353 3.03 8.54 -13.93
C ILE A 353 4.56 8.47 -13.76
N TRP A 354 5.22 7.60 -14.52
CA TRP A 354 6.66 7.41 -14.42
C TRP A 354 7.32 8.07 -15.63
N HIS A 355 7.78 9.31 -15.45
CA HIS A 355 8.64 9.91 -16.46
C HIS A 355 9.93 9.07 -16.55
N ASP A 356 10.10 8.33 -17.63
CA ASP A 356 11.38 7.73 -17.98
C ASP A 356 12.38 8.87 -18.20
N VAL A 357 13.18 9.14 -17.17
CA VAL A 357 14.21 10.20 -17.16
C VAL A 357 15.28 10.00 -18.24
N THR A 358 15.23 8.92 -19.01
CA THR A 358 16.17 8.60 -20.09
C THR A 358 15.90 9.31 -21.43
N SER A 359 14.79 10.04 -21.61
CA SER A 359 14.45 10.64 -22.91
C SER A 359 14.89 12.11 -23.11
N ALA A 360 15.71 12.69 -22.22
CA ALA A 360 16.02 14.12 -22.25
C ALA A 360 17.29 14.52 -23.04
N THR A 361 17.89 13.68 -23.90
CA THR A 361 19.13 14.08 -24.61
C THR A 361 19.37 13.47 -26.00
N ALA A 362 18.33 13.23 -26.81
CA ALA A 362 18.58 12.81 -28.21
C ALA A 362 17.50 13.29 -29.18
N SER A 363 17.36 14.62 -29.30
CA SER A 363 16.74 15.26 -30.46
C SER A 363 17.81 16.05 -31.20
N SER A 364 18.74 15.35 -31.85
CA SER A 364 19.57 15.92 -32.91
C SER A 364 19.66 14.92 -34.05
N SER A 365 18.84 15.19 -35.05
CA SER A 365 18.83 14.62 -36.39
C SER A 365 20.17 14.78 -37.10
N ALA A 366 20.80 13.67 -37.51
CA ALA A 366 21.61 13.58 -38.72
C ALA A 366 21.87 12.11 -39.08
N SER A 367 21.31 11.69 -40.20
CA SER A 367 21.61 10.45 -40.94
C SER A 367 23.03 10.47 -41.52
N THR A 368 23.76 9.34 -41.49
CA THR A 368 24.40 8.66 -42.66
C THR A 368 25.51 7.66 -42.24
N ILE A 369 25.35 6.44 -42.75
CA ILE A 369 26.36 5.48 -43.27
C ILE A 369 27.43 4.89 -42.31
N SER A 370 27.29 3.57 -42.11
CA SER A 370 28.28 2.49 -41.95
C SER A 370 29.71 2.77 -41.49
N THR A 371 30.17 2.02 -40.47
CA THR A 371 31.30 1.08 -40.67
C THR A 371 31.33 -0.02 -39.61
N ALA A 372 31.61 -1.22 -40.09
CA ALA A 372 31.70 -2.46 -39.34
C ALA A 372 32.92 -2.49 -38.41
N LEU A 373 32.71 -2.94 -37.18
CA LEU A 373 33.75 -3.60 -36.39
C LEU A 373 33.15 -4.86 -35.78
N THR A 374 33.59 -5.98 -36.33
CA THR A 374 33.42 -7.35 -35.86
C THR A 374 33.91 -7.50 -34.42
N ALA A 375 32.97 -7.56 -33.47
CA ALA A 375 33.17 -8.19 -32.18
C ALA A 375 32.51 -9.58 -32.22
N PRO A 376 33.15 -10.63 -31.68
CA PRO A 376 32.61 -11.97 -31.70
C PRO A 376 31.33 -12.03 -30.85
N SER A 377 30.25 -12.36 -31.54
CA SER A 377 28.92 -12.62 -31.03
C SER A 377 28.95 -13.74 -29.99
N CYS A 378 28.73 -13.39 -28.72
CA CYS A 378 28.31 -14.31 -27.67
C CYS A 378 26.78 -14.30 -27.57
N SER A 379 26.11 -14.52 -28.71
CA SER A 379 24.65 -14.64 -28.79
C SER A 379 24.35 -15.96 -29.49
N ASP A 380 24.67 -17.06 -28.82
CA ASP A 380 24.19 -18.40 -29.17
C ASP A 380 23.77 -19.11 -27.89
N LEU A 381 22.65 -18.64 -27.34
CA LEU A 381 21.86 -19.31 -26.31
C LEU A 381 20.37 -19.12 -26.64
N GLU A 382 20.01 -19.36 -27.91
CA GLU A 382 18.63 -19.45 -28.39
C GLU A 382 18.20 -20.92 -28.49
N THR A 383 18.11 -21.66 -27.39
CA THR A 383 17.41 -22.97 -27.35
C THR A 383 16.93 -23.34 -25.95
N ILE A 384 16.18 -22.44 -25.27
CA ILE A 384 15.10 -22.81 -24.32
C ILE A 384 14.07 -21.66 -24.28
N SER A 385 13.62 -21.24 -25.46
CA SER A 385 12.42 -20.41 -25.60
C SER A 385 11.25 -21.36 -25.82
N GLU A 386 10.56 -21.75 -24.75
CA GLU A 386 9.19 -22.28 -24.76
C GLU A 386 8.77 -22.65 -23.33
N GLY A 387 7.73 -21.99 -22.81
CA GLY A 387 6.96 -22.52 -21.68
C GLY A 387 6.81 -21.65 -20.43
N ASP A 388 7.56 -20.55 -20.28
CA ASP A 388 7.27 -19.57 -19.21
C ASP A 388 6.21 -18.59 -19.73
N GLY A 389 5.05 -19.15 -20.11
CA GLY A 389 3.83 -18.40 -20.17
C GLY A 389 3.69 -17.78 -18.79
N GLN A 390 3.99 -16.48 -18.69
CA GLN A 390 3.68 -15.66 -17.54
C GLN A 390 2.22 -15.96 -17.24
N SER A 391 1.99 -16.92 -16.35
CA SER A 391 0.73 -17.13 -15.72
C SER A 391 0.56 -15.84 -14.96
N THR A 392 -0.09 -14.86 -15.59
CA THR A 392 -0.93 -13.89 -14.91
C THR A 392 -1.94 -14.77 -14.18
N GLU A 393 -1.43 -15.30 -13.07
CA GLU A 393 -1.84 -16.45 -12.32
C GLU A 393 -3.27 -16.19 -11.92
N LEU A 394 -4.19 -16.71 -12.75
CA LEU A 394 -5.65 -16.58 -12.72
C LEU A 394 -6.08 -15.77 -11.50
N LEU A 395 -5.87 -14.45 -11.57
CA LEU A 395 -6.29 -13.57 -10.50
C LEU A 395 -7.79 -13.75 -10.52
N SER A 396 -8.35 -14.32 -9.44
CA SER A 396 -9.77 -14.63 -9.35
C SER A 396 -10.56 -13.43 -9.85
N ASP A 397 -11.62 -13.71 -10.60
CA ASP A 397 -12.50 -12.66 -11.08
C ASP A 397 -12.99 -11.83 -9.89
N PRO A 398 -13.13 -10.51 -10.07
CA PRO A 398 -13.60 -9.64 -9.00
C PRO A 398 -14.92 -10.18 -8.45
N SER A 399 -14.98 -10.40 -7.15
CA SER A 399 -16.25 -10.71 -6.51
C SER A 399 -17.06 -9.42 -6.44
N ASP A 400 -18.35 -9.46 -6.78
CA ASP A 400 -19.25 -8.32 -6.61
C ASP A 400 -19.31 -7.85 -5.14
N SER A 401 -18.98 -8.74 -4.20
CA SER A 401 -18.89 -8.46 -2.76
C SER A 401 -17.57 -7.80 -2.32
N GLU A 402 -16.66 -7.48 -3.23
CA GLU A 402 -15.35 -6.92 -2.86
C GLU A 402 -15.47 -5.45 -2.45
N ASP A 403 -14.81 -5.07 -1.36
CA ASP A 403 -14.77 -3.68 -0.92
C ASP A 403 -14.12 -2.79 -1.98
N ALA A 404 -14.72 -1.63 -2.23
CA ALA A 404 -14.14 -0.59 -3.06
C ALA A 404 -13.55 0.52 -2.19
N TYR A 405 -12.47 1.12 -2.67
CA TYR A 405 -11.71 2.13 -1.94
C TYR A 405 -11.63 3.41 -2.77
N ILE A 406 -11.80 4.55 -2.10
CA ILE A 406 -11.51 5.86 -2.68
C ILE A 406 -10.57 6.65 -1.75
N PRO A 407 -9.67 7.48 -2.31
CA PRO A 407 -8.79 8.34 -1.55
C PRO A 407 -9.58 9.47 -0.94
N VAL A 408 -9.15 9.87 0.25
CA VAL A 408 -9.72 11.02 0.94
C VAL A 408 -9.17 12.29 0.30
N THR A 409 -9.83 12.75 -0.76
CA THR A 409 -9.56 14.06 -1.37
C THR A 409 -10.52 15.10 -0.84
N LEU A 410 -10.12 16.38 -0.93
CA LEU A 410 -10.96 17.50 -0.51
C LEU A 410 -12.30 17.51 -1.26
N GLU A 411 -12.29 17.12 -2.54
CA GLU A 411 -13.50 17.07 -3.38
C GLU A 411 -14.51 16.04 -2.89
N VAL A 412 -14.04 14.84 -2.54
CA VAL A 412 -14.88 13.76 -2.01
C VAL A 412 -15.37 14.12 -0.60
N LEU A 413 -14.52 14.74 0.22
CA LEU A 413 -14.84 15.08 1.60
C LEU A 413 -15.78 16.29 1.72
N ARG A 414 -15.74 17.23 0.76
CA ARG A 414 -16.53 18.47 0.74
C ARG A 414 -18.03 18.26 1.00
N PRO A 415 -18.77 17.48 0.17
CA PRO A 415 -20.21 17.34 0.36
C PRO A 415 -20.57 16.70 1.71
N VAL A 416 -19.75 15.74 2.17
CA VAL A 416 -19.98 15.04 3.44
C VAL A 416 -19.78 15.99 4.61
N MET A 417 -18.73 16.83 4.58
CA MET A 417 -18.50 17.81 5.63
C MET A 417 -19.61 18.86 5.70
N LEU A 418 -20.09 19.37 4.56
CA LEU A 418 -21.21 20.31 4.53
C LEU A 418 -22.50 19.66 5.06
N ALA A 419 -22.75 18.40 4.73
CA ALA A 419 -23.88 17.65 5.29
C ALA A 419 -23.75 17.46 6.82
N ALA A 420 -22.55 17.15 7.33
CA ALA A 420 -22.28 17.06 8.76
C ALA A 420 -22.50 18.41 9.48
N LEU A 421 -22.04 19.52 8.89
CA LEU A 421 -22.27 20.87 9.42
C LEU A 421 -23.76 21.17 9.52
N ARG A 422 -24.52 20.87 8.46
CA ARG A 422 -25.97 21.05 8.43
C ARG A 422 -26.67 20.28 9.55
N ARG A 423 -26.27 19.03 9.80
CA ARG A 423 -26.81 18.22 10.91
C ARG A 423 -26.52 18.87 12.27
N CYS A 424 -25.32 19.39 12.48
CA CYS A 424 -24.96 20.09 13.71
C CYS A 424 -25.79 21.36 13.93
N LEU A 425 -25.98 22.19 12.89
CA LEU A 425 -26.74 23.43 12.95
C LEU A 425 -28.24 23.21 13.19
N ILE A 426 -28.79 22.06 12.79
CA ILE A 426 -30.17 21.69 13.13
C ILE A 426 -30.29 21.38 14.63
N ALA A 427 -29.24 20.79 15.23
CA ALA A 427 -29.24 20.39 16.63
C ALA A 427 -28.90 21.53 17.61
N GLN A 428 -28.17 22.56 17.17
CA GLN A 428 -27.66 23.63 18.03
C GLN A 428 -27.94 25.01 17.41
N ARG A 429 -28.40 25.97 18.23
CA ARG A 429 -28.53 27.37 17.79
C ARG A 429 -27.17 28.07 17.94
N GLY A 430 -26.59 28.52 16.82
CA GLY A 430 -25.30 29.21 16.77
C GLY A 430 -24.31 28.51 15.84
N GLY A 431 -23.07 29.00 15.78
CA GLY A 431 -22.01 28.34 15.02
C GLY A 431 -21.58 27.01 15.65
N VAL A 432 -20.96 26.15 14.85
CA VAL A 432 -20.53 24.80 15.25
C VAL A 432 -19.04 24.78 15.53
N ASP A 433 -18.66 24.27 16.71
CA ASP A 433 -17.25 24.07 17.07
C ASP A 433 -16.60 22.96 16.23
N LEU A 434 -15.30 23.09 15.94
CA LEU A 434 -14.52 22.10 15.20
C LEU A 434 -14.67 20.66 15.74
N LYS A 435 -14.63 20.49 17.07
CA LYS A 435 -14.75 19.18 17.73
C LYS A 435 -16.13 18.56 17.50
N THR A 436 -17.18 19.36 17.58
CA THR A 436 -18.57 18.93 17.37
C THR A 436 -18.78 18.53 15.91
N TRP A 437 -18.25 19.31 14.98
CA TRP A 437 -18.32 19.00 13.55
C TRP A 437 -17.54 17.73 13.21
N ALA A 438 -16.30 17.58 13.69
CA ALA A 438 -15.50 16.37 13.48
C ALA A 438 -16.18 15.13 14.07
N LYS A 439 -16.83 15.26 15.23
CA LYS A 439 -17.62 14.18 15.84
C LYS A 439 -18.83 13.79 14.97
N ALA A 440 -19.54 14.76 14.42
CA ALA A 440 -20.69 14.52 13.53
C ALA A 440 -20.29 13.98 12.15
N LEU A 441 -19.06 14.22 11.70
CA LEU A 441 -18.49 13.57 10.52
C LEU A 441 -18.21 12.09 10.83
N ARG A 442 -17.54 11.81 11.94
CA ARG A 442 -17.14 10.44 12.34
C ARG A 442 -18.29 9.55 12.80
N SER A 443 -19.47 10.12 13.08
CA SER A 443 -20.66 9.31 13.41
C SER A 443 -21.13 8.46 12.24
N ASP A 444 -20.80 8.87 11.01
CA ASP A 444 -21.06 8.11 9.80
C ASP A 444 -19.90 7.12 9.66
N GLY A 445 -20.12 5.83 9.93
CA GLY A 445 -19.05 4.84 10.13
C GLY A 445 -18.00 4.75 9.00
N GLN A 446 -18.31 5.19 7.78
CA GLN A 446 -17.35 5.30 6.67
C GLN A 446 -16.23 6.32 6.91
N TRP A 447 -16.50 7.36 7.72
CA TRP A 447 -15.64 8.51 7.95
C TRP A 447 -14.99 8.52 9.34
N SER A 448 -15.14 7.42 10.09
CA SER A 448 -14.67 7.32 11.48
C SER A 448 -13.16 7.51 11.64
N CYS A 449 -12.38 7.16 10.61
CA CYS A 449 -10.92 7.16 10.63
C CYS A 449 -10.29 8.45 10.12
N ILE A 450 -11.07 9.47 9.73
CA ILE A 450 -10.49 10.73 9.22
C ILE A 450 -9.68 11.43 10.34
N PRO A 451 -8.40 11.79 10.10
CA PRO A 451 -7.59 12.56 11.05
C PRO A 451 -8.12 13.97 11.28
N ASP A 452 -8.02 14.49 12.50
CA ASP A 452 -8.41 15.88 12.82
C ASP A 452 -7.70 16.93 11.94
N LEU A 453 -6.46 16.63 11.53
CA LEU A 453 -5.68 17.50 10.66
C LEU A 453 -6.36 17.69 9.29
N VAL A 454 -6.87 16.61 8.70
CA VAL A 454 -7.57 16.63 7.40
C VAL A 454 -8.89 17.40 7.52
N VAL A 455 -9.63 17.20 8.62
CA VAL A 455 -10.86 17.97 8.89
C VAL A 455 -10.56 19.47 8.98
N LYS A 456 -9.50 19.84 9.70
CA LYS A 456 -9.09 21.24 9.85
C LYS A 456 -8.67 21.85 8.51
N GLU A 457 -7.87 21.13 7.71
CA GLU A 457 -7.46 21.58 6.38
C GLU A 457 -8.66 21.79 5.46
N MET A 458 -9.62 20.85 5.47
CA MET A 458 -10.83 20.96 4.67
C MET A 458 -11.69 22.16 5.07
N ILE A 459 -11.80 22.46 6.37
CA ILE A 459 -12.53 23.65 6.84
C ILE A 459 -11.88 24.94 6.35
N GLU A 460 -10.56 25.03 6.40
CA GLU A 460 -9.86 26.20 5.85
C GLU A 460 -10.00 26.27 4.32
N SER A 461 -10.10 25.13 3.62
CA SER A 461 -10.45 25.12 2.18
C SER A 461 -11.87 25.64 1.94
N LEU A 462 -12.86 25.13 2.67
CA LEU A 462 -14.25 25.58 2.60
C LEU A 462 -14.41 27.07 2.91
N ARG A 463 -13.61 27.58 3.85
CA ARG A 463 -13.56 29.01 4.19
C ARG A 463 -12.99 29.83 3.04
N ARG A 464 -11.85 29.41 2.45
CA ARG A 464 -11.23 30.09 1.30
C ARG A 464 -12.16 30.14 0.09
N GLU A 465 -12.94 29.10 -0.10
CA GLU A 465 -13.96 28.98 -1.15
C GLU A 465 -15.31 29.64 -0.77
N GLU A 466 -15.39 30.34 0.37
CA GLU A 466 -16.60 31.04 0.85
C GLU A 466 -17.86 30.15 1.03
N TRP A 467 -17.69 28.85 1.27
CA TRP A 467 -18.79 27.96 1.66
C TRP A 467 -19.15 28.10 3.14
N VAL A 468 -18.15 28.38 3.98
CA VAL A 468 -18.30 28.47 5.44
C VAL A 468 -17.61 29.73 5.97
N THR A 469 -18.24 30.40 6.94
CA THR A 469 -17.71 31.59 7.62
C THR A 469 -17.49 31.31 9.09
N ARG A 470 -16.47 31.96 9.66
CA ARG A 470 -16.21 31.93 11.10
C ARG A 470 -17.14 32.92 11.80
N VAL A 471 -17.99 32.43 12.70
CA VAL A 471 -18.94 33.26 13.48
C VAL A 471 -18.38 33.65 14.84
N GLY A 472 -17.45 32.85 15.38
CA GLY A 472 -16.83 33.08 16.69
C GLY A 472 -15.45 32.45 16.80
N PRO A 473 -14.84 32.46 17.99
CA PRO A 473 -13.58 31.76 18.20
C PRO A 473 -13.81 30.25 18.02
N GLU A 474 -13.36 29.69 16.90
CA GLU A 474 -13.50 28.27 16.52
C GLU A 474 -14.92 27.81 16.14
N GLN A 475 -15.86 28.74 16.01
CA GLN A 475 -17.23 28.47 15.58
C GLN A 475 -17.44 28.77 14.10
N TRP A 476 -18.06 27.82 13.42
CA TRP A 476 -18.27 27.84 11.96
C TRP A 476 -19.75 27.74 11.61
N ASP A 477 -20.16 28.49 10.59
CA ASP A 477 -21.53 28.46 10.06
C ASP A 477 -21.47 28.61 8.53
N PHE A 478 -22.54 28.25 7.82
CA PHE A 478 -22.64 28.52 6.40
C PHE A 478 -22.50 30.01 6.13
N THR A 479 -21.84 30.38 5.03
CA THR A 479 -21.84 31.80 4.67
C THR A 479 -23.27 32.21 4.33
N ARG A 480 -23.75 33.25 5.03
CA ARG A 480 -25.12 33.76 4.87
C ARG A 480 -25.46 34.17 3.42
N GLY A 481 -24.46 34.28 2.54
CA GLY A 481 -24.58 34.74 1.16
C GLY A 481 -24.36 33.71 0.05
N SER A 482 -23.69 32.57 0.26
CA SER A 482 -23.38 31.62 -0.85
C SER A 482 -24.39 30.47 -0.94
N TRP A 483 -24.86 29.95 0.20
CA TRP A 483 -25.84 28.87 0.24
C TRP A 483 -27.20 29.29 -0.36
N ALA A 484 -27.60 30.55 -0.15
CA ALA A 484 -28.81 31.13 -0.73
C ALA A 484 -28.72 31.37 -2.25
N ARG A 485 -27.51 31.41 -2.83
CA ARG A 485 -27.32 31.56 -4.29
C ARG A 485 -27.28 30.21 -4.99
N SER A 486 -26.67 29.19 -4.37
CA SER A 486 -26.56 27.85 -4.97
C SER A 486 -27.91 27.10 -5.00
N LEU A 487 -28.81 27.32 -4.02
CA LEU A 487 -30.17 26.74 -4.05
C LEU A 487 -31.12 27.42 -5.06
N LYS A 488 -30.72 28.52 -5.70
CA LYS A 488 -31.52 29.17 -6.76
C LYS A 488 -31.18 28.66 -8.17
N LEU A 489 -30.26 27.72 -8.30
CA LEU A 489 -29.78 27.17 -9.57
C LEU A 489 -30.12 25.68 -9.77
N SER A 490 -30.96 25.08 -8.91
CA SER A 490 -31.54 23.74 -9.13
C SER A 490 -33.04 23.79 -9.32
#